data_AF-A0A1F6WVI4-F1
#
_entry.id   AF-A0A1F6WVI4-F1
#
_cell.length_a   1.000
_cell.length_b   1.000
_cell.length_c   1.000
_cell.angle_alpha   90.00
_cell.angle_beta   90.00
_cell.angle_gamma   90.00
#
_symmetry.space_group_name_H-M   'P 1'
#
loop_
_entity.id
_entity.type
_entity.pdbx_description
1 polymer ?
#
loop_
_entity_poly.entity_id
_entity_poly.type
_entity_poly.pdbx_seq_one_letter_code
_entity_poly.pdbx_strand_id
1 'polypeptide(L)'
;MKIKKNRGIATLPTVMVLGMMALAVVVSITSIAFNELLISQGTSQSSGALFYAEGGARDALTRIARKKNYVCSTTDCYSLDFIASGCSSGDGCAKVSVSAGVGTSADPKIITSKGIKGASTRTMQVNVLLDGGTAVSANQHGEITSTIWAEVTN
;
A
#
# COMPACT_ATOMS: atom_id res chain seq x y z
N MET A 1 62.16 40.04 34.88
CA MET A 1 61.67 38.65 34.82
C MET A 1 60.32 38.64 34.08
N LYS A 2 60.32 38.34 32.77
CA LYS A 2 59.11 38.33 31.94
C LYS A 2 58.57 36.89 31.83
N ILE A 3 57.50 36.59 32.55
CA ILE A 3 56.77 35.32 32.38
C ILE A 3 55.97 35.44 31.07
N LYS A 4 56.45 34.81 29.99
CA LYS A 4 55.68 34.68 28.74
C LYS A 4 54.47 33.80 29.00
N LYS A 5 53.28 34.38 28.87
CA LYS A 5 51.99 33.75 29.10
C LYS A 5 51.64 32.85 27.91
N ASN A 6 52.05 31.58 27.93
CA ASN A 6 51.64 30.56 26.95
C ASN A 6 50.18 30.11 27.21
N ARG A 7 49.21 31.02 27.07
CA ARG A 7 47.78 30.74 27.32
C ARG A 7 46.95 30.37 26.09
N GLY A 8 47.54 30.19 24.91
CA GLY A 8 46.81 29.88 23.67
C GLY A 8 46.95 28.45 23.13
N ILE A 9 47.96 27.67 23.56
CA ILE A 9 48.22 26.33 23.00
C ILE A 9 47.33 25.26 23.64
N ALA A 10 46.94 25.44 24.91
CA ALA A 10 46.09 24.49 25.63
C ALA A 10 44.62 24.50 25.19
N THR A 11 44.18 25.54 24.48
CA THR A 11 42.78 25.67 24.00
C THR A 11 42.56 25.06 22.62
N LEU A 12 43.61 24.75 21.87
CA LEU A 12 43.49 24.16 20.53
C LEU A 12 42.90 22.73 20.56
N PRO A 13 43.37 21.82 21.45
CA PRO A 13 42.82 20.47 21.53
C PRO A 13 41.36 20.45 22.00
N THR A 14 41.00 21.33 22.93
CA THR A 14 39.63 21.40 23.46
C THR A 14 38.64 21.93 22.42
N VAL A 15 39.03 22.95 21.63
CA VAL A 15 38.20 23.45 20.53
C VAL A 15 38.06 22.40 19.43
N MET A 16 39.10 21.63 19.13
CA MET A 16 39.01 20.50 18.18
C MET A 16 38.01 19.43 18.66
N VAL A 17 38.08 19.02 19.93
CA VAL A 17 37.15 18.02 20.49
C VAL A 17 35.71 18.53 20.47
N LEU A 18 35.49 19.79 20.85
CA LEU A 18 34.16 20.41 20.78
C LEU A 18 33.65 20.50 19.33
N GLY A 19 34.51 20.84 18.38
CA GLY A 19 34.17 20.85 16.95
C GLY A 19 33.81 19.46 16.42
N MET A 20 34.56 18.43 16.80
CA MET A 20 34.26 17.04 16.44
C MET A 20 32.95 16.56 17.07
N MET A 21 32.69 16.91 18.33
CA MET A 21 31.41 16.60 18.98
C MET A 21 30.24 17.29 18.30
N ALA A 22 30.39 18.58 17.94
CA ALA A 22 29.36 19.31 17.22
C ALA A 22 29.05 18.65 15.86
N LEU A 23 30.08 18.27 15.09
CA LEU A 23 29.91 17.55 13.83
C LEU A 23 29.23 16.19 14.04
N ALA A 24 29.64 15.42 15.04
CA ALA A 24 29.05 14.11 15.35
C ALA A 24 27.54 14.22 15.66
N VAL A 25 27.13 15.24 16.40
CA VAL A 25 25.71 15.49 16.72
C VAL A 25 24.93 15.83 15.46
N VAL A 26 25.45 16.72 14.60
CA VAL A 26 24.79 17.10 13.35
C VAL A 26 24.61 15.91 12.41
N VAL A 27 25.65 15.08 12.24
CA VAL A 27 25.56 13.86 11.42
C VAL A 27 24.56 12.86 12.00
N SER A 28 24.49 12.74 13.33
CA SER A 28 23.51 11.87 13.99
C SER A 28 22.08 12.33 13.75
N ILE A 29 21.79 13.62 13.93
CA ILE A 29 20.45 14.18 13.73
C ILE A 29 20.03 14.04 12.25
N THR A 30 20.93 14.37 11.32
CA THR A 30 20.64 14.24 9.88
C THR A 30 20.34 12.80 9.49
N SER A 31 21.12 11.83 9.99
CA SER A 31 20.86 10.40 9.75
C SER A 31 19.47 9.95 10.24
N ILE A 32 19.08 10.38 11.45
CA ILE A 32 17.74 10.09 12.01
C ILE A 32 16.65 10.70 11.13
N ALA A 33 16.80 11.97 10.74
CA ALA A 33 15.81 12.67 9.90
C ALA A 33 15.64 12.00 8.53
N PHE A 34 16.72 11.53 7.90
CA PHE A 34 16.63 10.78 6.63
C PHE A 34 15.87 9.47 6.78
N ASN A 35 16.11 8.72 7.86
CA ASN A 35 15.37 7.49 8.13
C ASN A 35 13.89 7.75 8.37
N GLU A 36 13.55 8.79 9.14
CA GLU A 36 12.15 9.18 9.36
C GLU A 36 11.45 9.58 8.05
N LEU A 37 12.13 10.31 7.16
CA LEU A 37 11.59 10.66 5.84
C LEU A 37 11.31 9.43 4.98
N LEU A 38 12.17 8.42 5.01
CA LEU A 38 11.96 7.17 4.26
C LEU A 38 10.80 6.35 4.84
N ILE A 39 10.72 6.23 6.16
CA ILE A 39 9.62 5.52 6.84
C ILE A 39 8.28 6.22 6.59
N SER A 40 8.26 7.55 6.70
CA SER A 40 7.06 8.36 6.47
C SER A 40 6.58 8.22 5.02
N GLN A 41 7.48 8.31 4.05
CA GLN A 41 7.14 8.09 2.63
C GLN A 41 6.65 6.67 2.36
N GLY A 42 7.34 5.65 2.89
CA GLY A 42 6.92 4.26 2.77
C GLY A 42 5.52 4.02 3.34
N THR A 43 5.21 4.63 4.48
CA THR A 43 3.89 4.56 5.11
C THR A 43 2.82 5.24 4.25
N SER A 44 3.09 6.45 3.75
CA SER A 44 2.17 7.19 2.85
C SER A 44 1.90 6.46 1.53
N GLN A 45 2.93 5.83 0.94
CA GLN A 45 2.77 5.01 -0.25
C GLN A 45 1.94 3.76 0.06
N SER A 46 2.26 3.07 1.16
CA SER A 46 1.54 1.89 1.60
C SER A 46 0.06 2.14 1.88
N SER A 47 -0.26 3.20 2.63
CA SER A 47 -1.65 3.57 2.93
C SER A 47 -2.42 3.95 1.66
N GLY A 48 -1.77 4.64 0.71
CA GLY A 48 -2.41 4.96 -0.57
C GLY A 48 -2.61 3.73 -1.46
N ALA A 49 -1.64 2.81 -1.50
CA ALA A 49 -1.80 1.53 -2.19
C ALA A 49 -2.95 0.72 -1.61
N LEU A 50 -3.11 0.68 -0.27
CA LEU A 50 -4.26 0.03 0.36
C LEU A 50 -5.59 0.71 -0.03
N PHE A 51 -5.63 2.04 -0.03
CA PHE A 51 -6.82 2.79 -0.46
C PHE A 51 -7.23 2.46 -1.90
N TYR A 52 -6.27 2.39 -2.83
CA TYR A 52 -6.57 2.00 -4.21
C TYR A 52 -7.01 0.54 -4.31
N ALA A 53 -6.39 -0.38 -3.54
CA ALA A 53 -6.79 -1.78 -3.48
C ALA A 53 -8.25 -1.92 -3.01
N GLU A 54 -8.64 -1.22 -1.96
CA GLU A 54 -10.04 -1.18 -1.50
C GLU A 54 -10.97 -0.57 -2.54
N GLY A 55 -10.57 0.54 -3.17
CA GLY A 55 -11.35 1.19 -4.22
C GLY A 55 -11.64 0.24 -5.39
N GLY A 56 -10.64 -0.51 -5.85
CA GLY A 56 -10.83 -1.52 -6.91
C GLY A 56 -11.71 -2.69 -6.48
N ALA A 57 -11.61 -3.12 -5.22
CA ALA A 57 -12.50 -4.15 -4.70
C ALA A 57 -13.96 -3.68 -4.61
N ARG A 58 -14.19 -2.42 -4.23
CA ARG A 58 -15.53 -1.80 -4.20
C ARG A 58 -16.13 -1.64 -5.60
N ASP A 59 -15.33 -1.31 -6.61
CA ASP A 59 -15.79 -1.29 -8.01
C ASP A 59 -16.22 -2.69 -8.47
N ALA A 60 -15.41 -3.72 -8.18
CA ALA A 60 -15.74 -5.10 -8.49
C ALA A 60 -17.03 -5.56 -7.81
N LEU A 61 -17.22 -5.21 -6.52
CA LEU A 61 -18.46 -5.48 -5.82
C LEU A 61 -19.67 -4.83 -6.50
N THR A 62 -19.52 -3.59 -6.99
CA THR A 62 -20.59 -2.91 -7.73
C THR A 62 -20.90 -3.62 -9.05
N ARG A 63 -19.88 -4.11 -9.76
CA ARG A 63 -20.06 -4.91 -10.98
C ARG A 63 -20.77 -6.24 -10.69
N ILE A 64 -20.36 -6.94 -9.64
CA ILE A 64 -21.03 -8.18 -9.18
C ILE A 64 -22.46 -7.88 -8.75
N ALA A 65 -22.69 -6.77 -8.05
CA ALA A 65 -24.03 -6.37 -7.61
C ALA A 65 -24.97 -6.17 -8.81
N ARG A 66 -24.49 -5.58 -9.92
CA ARG A 66 -25.25 -5.42 -11.17
C ARG A 66 -25.39 -6.72 -11.97
N LYS A 67 -24.33 -7.52 -12.01
CA LYS A 67 -24.25 -8.77 -12.76
C LYS A 67 -23.65 -9.85 -11.87
N LYS A 68 -24.50 -10.67 -11.25
CA LYS A 68 -24.08 -11.68 -10.25
C LYS A 68 -23.07 -12.69 -10.81
N ASN A 69 -23.20 -13.02 -12.10
CA ASN A 69 -22.28 -13.88 -12.83
C ASN A 69 -21.07 -13.13 -13.42
N TYR A 70 -20.74 -11.94 -12.92
CA TYR A 70 -19.53 -11.25 -13.33
C TYR A 70 -18.30 -12.08 -12.95
N VAL A 71 -17.44 -12.30 -13.94
CA VAL A 71 -16.18 -13.05 -13.82
C VAL A 71 -15.13 -12.30 -14.62
N CYS A 72 -13.94 -12.22 -14.04
CA CYS A 72 -12.76 -11.61 -14.63
C CYS A 72 -11.57 -12.47 -14.17
N SER A 73 -11.50 -13.69 -14.70
CA SER A 73 -10.64 -14.75 -14.18
C SER A 73 -9.16 -14.57 -14.53
N THR A 74 -8.84 -13.70 -15.49
CA THR A 74 -7.46 -13.33 -15.78
C THR A 74 -6.87 -12.52 -14.64
N THR A 75 -5.60 -12.75 -14.32
CA THR A 75 -4.88 -11.89 -13.37
C THR A 75 -4.87 -10.47 -13.89
N ASP A 76 -5.18 -9.50 -13.02
CA ASP A 76 -5.23 -8.08 -13.37
C ASP A 76 -6.15 -7.79 -14.59
N CYS A 77 -7.27 -8.51 -14.66
CA CYS A 77 -8.22 -8.53 -15.77
C CYS A 77 -8.68 -7.14 -16.26
N TYR A 78 -8.89 -6.23 -15.32
CA TYR A 78 -9.13 -4.82 -15.64
C TYR A 78 -8.43 -3.94 -14.61
N SER A 79 -8.28 -2.67 -14.96
CA SER A 79 -7.57 -1.71 -14.14
C SER A 79 -8.36 -0.42 -13.99
N LEU A 80 -8.08 0.28 -12.89
CA LEU A 80 -8.70 1.54 -12.51
C LEU A 80 -7.59 2.56 -12.24
N ASP A 81 -7.60 3.60 -13.04
CA ASP A 81 -6.76 4.78 -12.87
C ASP A 81 -7.40 5.72 -11.85
N PHE A 82 -6.81 5.83 -10.66
CA PHE A 82 -7.19 6.86 -9.68
C PHE A 82 -6.49 8.20 -9.94
N ILE A 83 -5.36 8.12 -10.66
CA ILE A 83 -4.61 9.25 -11.21
C ILE A 83 -4.54 9.02 -12.73
N ALA A 84 -4.55 10.10 -13.52
CA ALA A 84 -4.41 10.00 -14.97
C ALA A 84 -3.18 9.15 -15.35
N SER A 85 -3.41 8.05 -16.07
CA SER A 85 -2.38 7.07 -16.46
C SER A 85 -1.66 6.37 -15.29
N GLY A 86 -2.28 6.31 -14.11
CA GLY A 86 -1.71 5.70 -12.90
C GLY A 86 -1.33 4.23 -13.04
N CYS A 87 -2.06 3.45 -13.84
CA CYS A 87 -1.75 2.07 -14.17
C CYS A 87 -0.49 1.93 -15.02
N SER A 88 -0.24 2.90 -15.91
CA SER A 88 0.91 2.91 -16.80
C SER A 88 2.16 3.45 -16.09
N SER A 89 2.00 4.43 -15.21
CA SER A 89 3.10 5.01 -14.42
C SER A 89 3.43 4.21 -13.16
N GLY A 90 2.53 3.33 -12.70
CA GLY A 90 2.66 2.63 -11.42
C GLY A 90 2.42 3.54 -10.21
N ASP A 91 1.71 4.66 -10.41
CA ASP A 91 1.44 5.62 -9.35
C ASP A 91 -0.02 6.03 -9.35
N GLY A 92 -0.83 5.36 -8.53
CA GLY A 92 -2.24 5.68 -8.38
C GLY A 92 -3.18 4.80 -9.17
N CYS A 93 -3.09 3.48 -8.98
CA CYS A 93 -4.02 2.57 -9.64
C CYS A 93 -4.45 1.36 -8.82
N ALA A 94 -5.52 0.70 -9.29
CA ALA A 94 -5.89 -0.65 -8.89
C ALA A 94 -5.97 -1.59 -10.08
N LYS A 95 -5.50 -2.83 -9.90
CA LYS A 95 -5.65 -3.94 -10.84
C LYS A 95 -6.51 -5.02 -10.22
N VAL A 96 -7.55 -5.43 -10.91
CA VAL A 96 -8.62 -6.23 -10.31
C VAL A 96 -8.90 -7.49 -11.12
N SER A 97 -9.10 -8.59 -10.41
CA SER A 97 -9.60 -9.86 -10.93
C SER A 97 -10.78 -10.35 -10.08
N VAL A 98 -11.65 -11.15 -10.69
CA VAL A 98 -12.84 -11.73 -10.04
C VAL A 98 -12.93 -13.20 -10.43
N SER A 99 -12.93 -14.09 -9.44
CA SER A 99 -12.96 -15.53 -9.67
C SER A 99 -14.28 -16.00 -10.29
N ALA A 100 -14.21 -17.19 -10.89
CA ALA A 100 -15.37 -17.87 -11.44
C ALA A 100 -16.29 -18.50 -10.36
N GLY A 101 -15.97 -18.31 -9.07
CA GLY A 101 -16.73 -18.91 -7.97
C GLY A 101 -18.20 -18.51 -7.99
N VAL A 102 -19.06 -19.44 -7.56
CA VAL A 102 -20.52 -19.29 -7.67
C VAL A 102 -21.16 -18.46 -6.56
N GLY A 103 -20.38 -18.08 -5.53
CA GLY A 103 -20.85 -17.27 -4.41
C GLY A 103 -21.50 -18.07 -3.29
N THR A 104 -21.11 -19.33 -3.09
CA THR A 104 -21.55 -20.13 -1.93
C THR A 104 -20.45 -20.18 -0.87
N SER A 105 -20.77 -20.64 0.36
CA SER A 105 -19.76 -20.78 1.42
C SER A 105 -18.62 -21.73 1.02
N ALA A 106 -18.93 -22.78 0.24
CA ALA A 106 -17.94 -23.74 -0.24
C ALA A 106 -17.16 -23.25 -1.48
N ASP A 107 -17.76 -22.37 -2.27
CA ASP A 107 -17.16 -21.77 -3.47
C ASP A 107 -17.50 -20.27 -3.56
N PRO A 108 -16.85 -19.43 -2.74
CA PRO A 108 -17.11 -18.00 -2.71
C PRO A 108 -16.61 -17.35 -3.99
N LYS A 109 -17.28 -16.26 -4.39
CA LYS A 109 -16.76 -15.42 -5.47
C LYS A 109 -15.68 -14.53 -4.89
N ILE A 110 -14.46 -14.64 -5.41
CA ILE A 110 -13.29 -13.97 -4.85
C ILE A 110 -12.94 -12.79 -5.74
N ILE A 111 -12.97 -11.60 -5.18
CA ILE A 111 -12.38 -10.41 -5.79
C ILE A 111 -10.94 -10.32 -5.28
N THR A 112 -9.99 -10.10 -6.18
CA THR A 112 -8.62 -9.75 -5.83
C THR A 112 -8.31 -8.41 -6.46
N SER A 113 -8.01 -7.42 -5.63
CA SER A 113 -7.70 -6.05 -6.05
C SER A 113 -6.32 -5.65 -5.55
N LYS A 114 -5.40 -5.36 -6.46
CA LYS A 114 -4.05 -4.89 -6.16
C LYS A 114 -3.98 -3.38 -6.35
N GLY A 115 -3.79 -2.64 -5.28
CA GLY A 115 -3.54 -1.20 -5.34
C GLY A 115 -2.05 -0.93 -5.40
N ILE A 116 -1.65 0.01 -6.28
CA ILE A 116 -0.25 0.35 -6.56
C ILE A 116 -0.07 1.85 -6.40
N LYS A 117 0.91 2.23 -5.59
CA LYS A 117 1.34 3.62 -5.36
C LYS A 117 2.87 3.67 -5.23
N GLY A 118 3.53 4.04 -6.32
CA GLY A 118 4.99 4.07 -6.40
C GLY A 118 5.58 2.67 -6.19
N ALA A 119 6.46 2.54 -5.20
CA ALA A 119 7.10 1.26 -4.88
C ALA A 119 6.21 0.34 -4.02
N SER A 120 5.08 0.82 -3.52
CA SER A 120 4.19 0.02 -2.67
C SER A 120 3.06 -0.61 -3.47
N THR A 121 2.88 -1.91 -3.27
CA THR A 121 1.73 -2.66 -3.77
C THR A 121 1.05 -3.36 -2.59
N ARG A 122 -0.26 -3.17 -2.46
CA ARG A 122 -1.10 -3.84 -1.44
C ARG A 122 -2.22 -4.61 -2.14
N THR A 123 -2.58 -5.77 -1.62
CA THR A 123 -3.62 -6.61 -2.23
C THR A 123 -4.76 -6.82 -1.26
N MET A 124 -5.96 -6.45 -1.70
CA MET A 124 -7.21 -6.70 -0.99
C MET A 124 -7.93 -7.87 -1.64
N GLN A 125 -8.26 -8.87 -0.85
CA GLN A 125 -9.11 -9.98 -1.24
C GLN A 125 -10.48 -9.83 -0.59
N VAL A 126 -11.54 -9.99 -1.38
CA VAL A 126 -12.92 -9.98 -0.87
C VAL A 126 -13.64 -11.23 -1.29
N ASN A 127 -14.05 -12.02 -0.32
CA ASN A 127 -14.90 -13.19 -0.54
C ASN A 127 -16.36 -12.74 -0.50
N VAL A 128 -17.08 -12.97 -1.58
CA VAL A 128 -18.47 -12.57 -1.77
C VAL A 128 -19.36 -13.81 -1.76
N LEU A 129 -20.34 -13.79 -0.86
CA LEU A 129 -21.41 -14.78 -0.79
C LEU A 129 -22.69 -14.18 -1.38
N LEU A 130 -23.42 -15.00 -2.13
CA LEU A 130 -24.67 -14.67 -2.80
C LEU A 130 -25.78 -15.56 -2.26
N ASP A 131 -26.98 -14.99 -2.09
CA ASP A 131 -28.17 -15.78 -1.74
C ASP A 131 -28.52 -16.74 -2.88
N GLY A 132 -28.59 -18.04 -2.62
CA GLY A 132 -28.82 -19.03 -3.68
C GLY A 132 -27.72 -19.07 -4.76
N GLY A 133 -26.45 -18.83 -4.40
CA GLY A 133 -25.31 -19.00 -5.29
C GLY A 133 -25.33 -20.35 -6.02
N THR A 134 -25.21 -20.31 -7.35
CA THR A 134 -25.39 -21.49 -8.22
C THR A 134 -24.47 -21.43 -9.43
N ALA A 135 -23.99 -22.57 -9.91
CA ALA A 135 -23.20 -22.67 -11.14
C ALA A 135 -24.01 -22.33 -12.39
N VAL A 136 -25.35 -22.39 -12.31
CA VAL A 136 -26.25 -22.08 -13.40
C VAL A 136 -26.42 -20.56 -13.49
N SER A 137 -25.72 -19.92 -14.43
CA SER A 137 -25.74 -18.46 -14.62
C SER A 137 -27.16 -17.87 -14.76
N ALA A 138 -28.11 -18.62 -15.32
CA ALA A 138 -29.50 -18.19 -15.49
C ALA A 138 -30.27 -18.06 -14.17
N ASN A 139 -29.79 -18.69 -13.09
CA ASN A 139 -30.45 -18.71 -11.78
C ASN A 139 -29.70 -17.89 -10.73
N GLN A 140 -28.60 -17.21 -11.10
CA GLN A 140 -27.86 -16.32 -10.19
C GLN A 140 -28.61 -14.99 -10.05
N HIS A 141 -29.62 -14.98 -9.18
CA HIS A 141 -30.42 -13.79 -8.87
C HIS A 141 -30.23 -13.29 -7.43
N GLY A 142 -29.44 -14.01 -6.64
CA GLY A 142 -29.16 -13.72 -5.24
C GLY A 142 -28.61 -12.34 -4.94
N GLU A 143 -29.07 -11.75 -3.85
CA GLU A 143 -28.41 -10.60 -3.24
C GLU A 143 -27.05 -11.00 -2.66
N ILE A 144 -26.17 -10.02 -2.46
CA ILE A 144 -24.92 -10.25 -1.73
C ILE A 144 -25.29 -10.38 -0.25
N THR A 145 -25.10 -11.57 0.31
CA THR A 145 -25.45 -11.87 1.70
C THR A 145 -24.32 -11.52 2.66
N SER A 146 -23.07 -11.72 2.22
CA SER A 146 -21.91 -11.31 3.00
C SER A 146 -20.71 -11.00 2.13
N THR A 147 -19.84 -10.14 2.66
CA THR A 147 -18.52 -9.86 2.10
C THR A 147 -17.48 -9.96 3.21
N ILE A 148 -16.46 -10.79 3.03
CA ILE A 148 -15.35 -10.93 3.96
C ILE A 148 -14.12 -10.29 3.32
N TRP A 149 -13.56 -9.28 3.97
CA TRP A 149 -12.42 -8.51 3.48
C TRP A 149 -11.16 -8.98 4.19
N ALA A 150 -10.11 -9.26 3.43
CA ALA A 150 -8.81 -9.60 3.96
C ALA A 150 -7.73 -8.96 3.10
N GLU A 151 -6.82 -8.23 3.75
CA GLU A 151 -5.57 -7.87 3.09
C GLU A 151 -4.70 -9.13 3.01
N VAL A 152 -4.23 -9.46 1.80
CA VAL A 152 -3.37 -10.60 1.57
C VAL A 152 -1.97 -10.10 1.20
N THR A 153 -1.00 -10.50 2.00
CA THR A 153 0.41 -10.38 1.68
C THR A 153 0.83 -11.65 0.94
N ASN A 154 1.31 -11.48 -0.28
CA ASN A 154 2.01 -12.54 -1.00
C ASN A 154 3.49 -12.51 -0.60
#